data_AF-A0A841BYR8-F1
#
_entry.id   AF-A0A841BYR8-F1
#
_cell.length_a   1.000
_cell.length_b   1.000
_cell.length_c   1.000
_cell.angle_alpha   90.00
_cell.angle_beta   90.00
_cell.angle_gamma   90.00
#
_symmetry.space_group_name_H-M   'P 1'
#
loop_
_entity.id
_entity.type
_entity.pdbx_description
1 polymer ?
#
loop_
_entity_poly.entity_id
_entity_poly.type
_entity_poly.pdbx_seq_one_letter_code
_entity_poly.pdbx_strand_id
1 'polypeptide(L)' 'MTDDGVGIGAADERGGLANMRRRATRLSGDFTVTPTAPHGTTVRWSVPL' A
#
# COMPACT_ATOMS: atom_id res chain seq x y z
N MET A 1 -5.75 -1.18 -7.82
CA MET A 1 -5.58 0.23 -8.20
C MET A 1 -4.08 0.45 -8.35
N THR A 2 -3.62 0.84 -9.53
CA THR A 2 -2.20 1.06 -9.83
C THR A 2 -1.98 2.58 -9.86
N ASP A 3 -0.95 3.05 -9.16
CA ASP A 3 -0.59 4.47 -9.05
C ASP A 3 0.80 4.65 -9.68
N ASP A 4 0.92 5.62 -10.60
CA ASP A 4 2.18 5.99 -11.27
C ASP A 4 2.99 7.01 -10.44
N GLY A 5 2.71 7.11 -9.13
CA GLY A 5 3.41 7.97 -8.20
C GLY A 5 4.89 7.61 -8.17
N VAL A 6 5.71 8.55 -8.65
CA VAL A 6 7.18 8.56 -8.61
C VAL A 6 7.62 7.97 -7.27
N GLY A 7 8.31 6.82 -7.35
CA GLY A 7 8.40 5.83 -6.27
C GLY A 7 8.57 6.41 -4.88
N ILE A 8 7.93 5.75 -3.90
CA ILE A 8 8.02 6.10 -2.49
C ILE A 8 9.46 5.87 -2.03
N GLY A 9 10.33 6.85 -2.30
CA GLY A 9 11.71 6.85 -1.87
C GLY A 9 11.72 7.11 -0.38
N ALA A 10 11.90 6.05 0.42
CA ALA A 10 12.06 6.06 1.88
C ALA A 10 11.14 7.02 2.67
N ALA A 11 10.05 7.49 2.06
CA ALA A 11 9.18 8.51 2.60
C ALA A 11 8.22 7.78 3.52
N ASP A 12 8.65 7.69 4.77
CA ASP A 12 7.87 7.58 5.99
C ASP A 12 6.42 7.17 5.72
N GLU A 13 6.04 5.97 6.16
CA GLU A 13 4.69 5.38 6.03
C GLU A 13 3.53 6.29 6.49
N ARG A 14 3.83 7.46 7.06
CA ARG A 14 3.00 8.51 7.67
C ARG A 14 1.92 9.15 6.77
N GLY A 15 1.69 8.63 5.57
CA GLY A 15 0.68 9.11 4.62
C GLY A 15 -0.48 8.12 4.38
N GLY A 16 -1.05 8.19 3.16
CA GLY A 16 -2.20 7.36 2.74
C GLY A 16 -2.01 5.85 2.92
N LEU A 17 -0.78 5.35 2.82
CA LEU A 17 -0.46 3.92 3.02
C LEU A 17 -0.63 3.46 4.47
N ALA A 18 -0.18 4.22 5.48
CA ALA A 18 -0.48 3.88 6.87
C ALA A 18 -1.98 3.89 7.15
N ASN A 19 -2.73 4.81 6.52
CA ASN A 19 -4.18 4.81 6.64
C ASN A 19 -4.81 3.56 6.01
N MET A 20 -4.37 3.14 4.81
CA MET A 20 -4.83 1.90 4.17
C MET A 20 -4.48 0.66 4.99
N ARG A 21 -3.25 0.57 5.51
CA ARG A 21 -2.81 -0.50 6.40
C ARG A 21 -3.67 -0.58 7.65
N ARG A 22 -3.86 0.56 8.33
CA ARG A 22 -4.71 0.66 9.52
C ARG A 22 -6.13 0.19 9.22
N ARG A 23 -6.71 0.60 8.08
CA ARG A 23 -8.06 0.19 7.66
C ARG A 23 -8.15 -1.31 7.36
N ALA A 24 -7.15 -1.90 6.71
CA ALA A 24 -7.08 -3.36 6.50
C ALA A 24 -7.11 -4.07 7.86
N THR A 25 -6.22 -3.70 8.78
CA THR A 25 -6.19 -4.30 10.12
C THR A 25 -7.51 -4.13 10.89
N ARG A 26 -8.22 -3.01 10.72
CA ARG A 26 -9.50 -2.78 11.42
C ARG A 26 -10.65 -3.59 10.85
N LEU A 27 -10.57 -3.96 9.57
CA LEU A 27 -11.55 -4.79 8.89
C LEU A 27 -11.12 -6.26 8.84
N SER A 28 -10.15 -6.68 9.66
CA SER A 28 -9.61 -8.05 9.66
C SER A 28 -9.15 -8.51 8.27
N GLY A 29 -8.62 -7.56 7.49
CA GLY A 29 -8.08 -7.78 6.16
C GLY A 29 -6.57 -7.54 6.08
N ASP A 30 -6.06 -7.63 4.86
CA ASP A 30 -4.64 -7.61 4.54
C ASP A 30 -4.26 -6.39 3.70
N PHE A 31 -3.02 -5.96 3.87
CA PHE A 31 -2.41 -4.88 3.09
C PHE A 31 -0.94 -5.16 2.84
N THR A 32 -0.52 -5.13 1.58
CA THR A 32 0.87 -5.34 1.16
C THR A 32 1.30 -4.31 0.13
N VAL A 33 2.53 -3.83 0.27
CA VAL A 33 3.18 -2.92 -0.68
C VAL A 33 4.48 -3.57 -1.12
N THR A 34 4.67 -3.73 -2.43
CA THR A 34 5.83 -4.41 -2.99
C THR A 34 6.44 -3.53 -4.08
N PRO A 35 7.76 -3.27 -4.05
CA PRO A 35 8.44 -2.59 -5.15
C PRO A 35 8.44 -3.50 -6.39
N THR A 36 8.20 -2.92 -7.56
CA THR A 36 8.20 -3.65 -8.83
C THR A 36 9.44 -3.28 -9.66
N ALA A 37 10.15 -4.27 -10.19
CA ALA A 37 11.28 -4.06 -11.08
C ALA A 37 10.83 -4.02 -12.55
N PRO A 38 11.45 -3.19 -13.43
CA PRO A 38 12.56 -2.28 -13.17
C PRO A 38 12.16 -1.00 -12.41
N HIS A 39 10.88 -0.59 -12.48
CA HIS A 39 10.34 0.57 -11.78
C HIS A 39 8.87 0.33 -11.38
N GLY A 40 8.44 0.94 -10.27
CA GLY A 40 7.05 0.97 -9.83
C GLY A 40 6.83 0.48 -8.40
N THR A 41 5.58 0.62 -7.93
CA THR A 41 5.13 0.10 -6.64
C THR A 41 3.77 -0.55 -6.81
N THR A 42 3.64 -1.80 -6.37
CA THR A 42 2.36 -2.50 -6.35
C THR A 42 1.76 -2.42 -4.96
N VAL A 43 0.49 -2.02 -4.87
CA VAL A 43 -0.28 -1.98 -3.63
C VAL A 43 -1.46 -2.95 -3.72
N ARG A 44 -1.59 -3.84 -2.73
CA ARG A 44 -2.72 -4.75 -2.58
C ARG A 44 -3.38 -4.53 -1.22
N TRP A 45 -4.71 -4.40 -1.23
CA TRP A 45 -5.56 -4.26 -0.05
C TRP A 45 -6.78 -5.16 -0.22
N SER A 46 -7.10 -5.95 0.79
CA SER A 46 -8.24 -6.88 0.76
C SER A 46 -8.88 -7.01 2.14
N VAL A 47 -10.21 -7.13 2.20
CA VAL A 47 -10.97 -7.34 3.43
C VAL A 47 -12.03 -8.42 3.23
N PRO A 48 -12.43 -9.16 4.28
CA PRO A 48 -13.59 -10.06 4.23
C PRO A 48 -14.87 -9.29 3.84
N LEU A 49 -15.76 -9.98 3.11
CA LEU A 49 -17.09 -9.47 2.75
C LEU A 49 -18.09 -9.64 3.91
#